data_AF-A0A1Z9PNA9-F1
#
_entry.id   AF-A0A1Z9PNA9-F1
#
_cell.length_a   1.000
_cell.length_b   1.000
_cell.length_c   1.000
_cell.angle_alpha   90.00
_cell.angle_beta   90.00
_cell.angle_gamma   90.00
#
_symmetry.space_group_name_H-M   'P 1'
#
loop_
_entity.id
_entity.type
_entity.pdbx_description
1 polymer ?
#
loop_
_entity_poly.entity_id
_entity_poly.type
_entity_poly.pdbx_seq_one_letter_code
_entity_poly.pdbx_strand_id
1 'polypeptide(L)'
;MIDSSEQFLVNQTPIDFGEKCTECERDTSFGSGLFVNRIPSQMEHESPDGEFELRDGYMCWECQQVECDQCPVGELTLEYQIVEGTILCPSCLDEQVSVGAVWEDPDTGFFRYRE
;
A
#
# COMPACT_ATOMS: atom_id res chain seq x y z
N MET A 1 -4.18 34.16 -25.25
CA MET A 1 -4.41 34.38 -23.81
C MET A 1 -4.55 32.99 -23.23
N ILE A 2 -3.47 32.50 -22.64
CA ILE A 2 -3.43 31.14 -22.09
C ILE A 2 -4.14 31.23 -20.75
N ASP A 3 -5.11 30.34 -20.53
CA ASP A 3 -5.96 30.32 -19.35
C ASP A 3 -5.10 30.11 -18.09
N SER A 4 -5.17 31.07 -17.16
CA SER A 4 -4.36 31.07 -15.93
C SER A 4 -4.80 30.00 -14.93
N SER A 5 -5.82 29.19 -15.22
CA SER A 5 -6.27 28.09 -14.36
C SER A 5 -5.49 26.79 -14.55
N GLU A 6 -4.68 26.65 -15.62
CA GLU A 6 -3.82 25.47 -15.82
C GLU A 6 -2.40 25.62 -15.25
N GLN A 7 -2.05 26.79 -14.69
CA GLN A 7 -0.71 27.06 -14.16
C GLN A 7 -0.49 26.59 -12.71
N PHE A 8 -1.50 25.99 -12.07
CA PHE A 8 -1.38 25.58 -10.66
C PHE A 8 -0.84 24.16 -10.46
N LEU A 9 -0.65 23.36 -11.52
CA LEU A 9 -0.41 21.91 -11.40
C LEU A 9 0.98 21.41 -11.82
N VAL A 10 2.03 22.23 -12.00
CA VAL A 10 3.28 21.71 -12.63
C VAL A 10 4.61 22.12 -11.99
N ASN A 11 4.65 22.83 -10.87
CA ASN A 11 5.92 23.28 -10.27
C ASN A 11 6.16 22.84 -8.81
N GLN A 12 5.49 21.79 -8.34
CA GLN A 12 5.87 21.19 -7.07
C GLN A 12 7.06 20.26 -7.30
N THR A 13 8.27 20.78 -7.09
CA THR A 13 9.46 19.93 -7.05
C THR A 13 9.33 19.03 -5.83
N PRO A 14 9.41 17.70 -5.97
CA PRO A 14 9.33 16.81 -4.83
C PRO A 14 10.40 17.17 -3.80
N ILE A 15 9.99 17.29 -2.54
CA ILE A 15 10.89 17.51 -1.42
C ILE A 15 11.53 16.15 -1.08
N ASP A 16 12.84 16.05 -1.27
CA ASP A 16 13.61 14.88 -0.87
C ASP A 16 13.61 14.75 0.66
N PHE A 17 12.91 13.73 1.15
CA PHE A 17 12.79 13.38 2.56
C PHE A 17 13.94 12.48 3.04
N GLY A 18 14.84 12.09 2.14
CA GLY A 18 16.02 11.28 2.39
C GLY A 18 15.65 9.98 3.08
N GLU A 19 16.17 9.80 4.30
CA GLU A 19 16.03 8.56 5.05
C GLU A 19 14.81 8.53 5.99
N LYS A 20 13.94 9.54 5.96
CA LYS A 20 12.74 9.60 6.81
C LYS A 20 11.53 8.96 6.16
N CYS A 21 10.62 8.45 6.99
CA CYS A 21 9.29 8.07 6.56
C CYS A 21 8.53 9.30 6.01
N THR A 22 7.99 9.23 4.80
CA THR A 22 7.22 10.31 4.17
C THR A 22 5.94 10.67 4.94
N GLU A 23 5.40 9.73 5.73
CA GLU A 23 4.18 9.89 6.52
C GLU A 23 4.47 10.26 7.99
N CYS A 24 5.14 9.38 8.75
CA CYS A 24 5.35 9.60 10.19
C CYS A 24 6.70 10.27 10.54
N GLU A 25 7.51 10.63 9.54
CA GLU A 25 8.80 11.33 9.67
C GLU A 25 9.87 10.62 10.52
N ARG A 26 9.61 9.38 10.96
CA ARG A 26 10.58 8.55 11.70
C ARG A 26 11.74 8.15 10.81
N ASP A 27 12.92 8.04 11.42
CA ASP A 27 14.14 7.62 10.73
C ASP A 27 14.06 6.16 10.28
N THR A 28 14.27 5.93 8.99
CA THR A 28 14.32 4.59 8.38
C THR A 28 15.75 4.18 8.00
N SER A 29 16.76 4.98 8.36
CA SER A 29 18.17 4.72 8.05
C SER A 29 18.70 3.40 8.65
N PHE A 30 19.85 2.94 8.15
CA PHE A 30 20.46 1.70 8.63
C PHE A 30 20.75 1.79 10.14
N GLY A 31 20.25 0.80 10.88
CA GLY A 31 20.38 0.76 12.34
C GLY A 31 19.23 1.42 13.12
N SER A 32 18.25 2.05 12.44
CA SER A 32 17.07 2.61 13.11
C SER A 32 16.04 1.57 13.55
N GLY A 33 16.19 0.31 13.09
CA GLY A 33 15.20 -0.76 13.27
C GLY A 33 14.11 -0.80 12.18
N LEU A 34 14.01 0.24 11.33
CA LEU A 34 13.04 0.32 10.23
C LEU A 34 13.67 0.15 8.84
N PHE A 35 14.98 -0.06 8.77
CA PHE A 35 15.74 -0.12 7.50
C PHE A 35 15.33 -1.26 6.54
N VAL A 36 14.85 -2.39 7.07
CA VAL A 36 14.39 -3.51 6.23
C VAL A 36 13.03 -3.21 5.59
N ASN A 37 12.32 -2.23 6.14
CA ASN A 37 10.94 -1.90 5.84
C ASN A 37 10.82 -0.57 5.09
N ARG A 38 11.76 -0.33 4.16
CA ARG A 38 11.85 0.91 3.38
C ARG A 38 11.27 0.69 2.01
N ILE A 39 10.10 1.24 1.79
CA ILE A 39 9.43 1.11 0.51
C ILE A 39 9.43 2.48 -0.15
N PRO A 40 9.97 2.62 -1.37
CA PRO A 40 9.96 3.89 -2.08
C PRO A 40 8.55 4.47 -2.11
N SER A 41 8.44 5.73 -1.72
CA SER A 41 7.16 6.41 -1.58
C SER A 41 7.28 7.84 -2.07
N GLN A 42 6.32 8.23 -2.89
CA GLN A 42 6.07 9.61 -3.23
C GLN A 42 4.61 9.90 -2.87
N MET A 43 4.38 10.89 -2.02
CA MET A 43 3.03 11.22 -1.56
C MET A 43 2.84 12.72 -1.36
N GLU A 44 1.60 13.17 -1.54
CA GLU A 44 1.18 14.50 -1.13
C GLU A 44 0.89 14.48 0.37
N HIS A 45 1.46 15.43 1.09
CA HIS A 45 1.24 15.60 2.51
C HIS A 45 0.70 17.00 2.78
N GLU A 46 -0.42 17.09 3.50
CA GLU A 46 -0.99 18.35 3.93
C GLU A 46 -0.26 18.84 5.18
N SER A 47 0.43 19.96 5.05
CA SER A 47 1.09 20.63 6.16
C SER A 47 0.07 21.17 7.16
N PRO A 48 0.45 21.44 8.43
CA PRO A 48 -0.43 22.08 9.41
C PRO A 48 -1.00 23.44 8.98
N ASP A 49 -0.35 24.10 8.01
CA ASP A 49 -0.76 25.40 7.46
C ASP A 49 -1.77 25.24 6.29
N GLY A 50 -2.15 24.01 5.93
CA GLY A 50 -3.11 23.71 4.87
C GLY A 50 -2.52 23.70 3.45
N GLU A 51 -1.19 23.83 3.33
CA GLU A 51 -0.47 23.71 2.07
C GLU A 51 -0.11 22.25 1.79
N PHE A 52 -0.20 21.84 0.52
CA PHE A 52 0.16 20.49 0.09
C PHE A 52 1.61 20.44 -0.41
N GLU A 53 2.40 19.54 0.14
CA GLU A 53 3.78 19.29 -0.24
C GLU A 53 3.93 17.90 -0.84
N LEU A 54 4.55 17.80 -2.02
CA LEU A 54 4.93 16.52 -2.61
C LEU A 54 6.23 16.04 -1.95
N ARG A 55 6.17 14.96 -1.17
CA ARG A 55 7.33 14.34 -0.51
C ARG A 55 7.80 13.13 -1.31
N ASP A 56 9.11 13.00 -1.50
CA ASP A 56 9.75 11.87 -2.16
C ASP A 56 10.78 11.23 -1.21
N GLY A 57 10.71 9.92 -1.01
CA GLY A 57 11.55 9.22 -0.04
C GLY A 57 11.09 7.78 0.20
N TYR A 58 11.00 7.39 1.47
CA TYR A 58 10.58 6.04 1.86
C TYR A 58 9.38 6.10 2.80
N MET A 59 8.54 5.07 2.78
CA MET A 59 7.53 4.83 3.81
C MET A 59 7.93 3.63 4.66
N CYS A 60 7.73 3.73 5.97
CA CYS A 60 7.96 2.61 6.87
C CYS A 60 6.81 1.61 6.79
N TRP A 61 7.10 0.32 7.02
CA TRP A 61 6.10 -0.77 7.06
C TRP A 61 4.81 -0.34 7.74
N GLU A 62 4.88 0.20 8.96
CA GLU A 62 3.70 0.55 9.76
C GLU A 62 2.74 1.53 9.08
N CYS A 63 3.27 2.52 8.35
CA CYS A 63 2.48 3.54 7.67
C CYS A 63 1.92 3.07 6.32
N GLN A 64 2.51 2.03 5.73
CA GLN A 64 2.06 1.53 4.43
C GLN A 64 1.04 0.39 4.56
N GLN A 65 0.87 -0.19 5.75
CA GLN A 65 -0.11 -1.27 5.94
C GLN A 65 -1.52 -0.73 5.78
N VAL A 66 -2.33 -1.53 5.10
CA VAL A 66 -3.76 -1.31 4.96
C VAL A 66 -4.52 -2.46 5.60
N GLU A 67 -5.76 -2.21 6.00
CA GLU A 67 -6.64 -3.26 6.50
C GLU A 67 -7.20 -4.09 5.35
N CYS A 68 -7.23 -5.42 5.52
CA CYS A 68 -7.94 -6.31 4.61
C CYS A 68 -9.44 -6.24 4.90
N ASP A 69 -10.25 -5.96 3.88
CA ASP A 69 -11.70 -5.81 4.01
C ASP A 69 -12.44 -7.13 4.33
N GLN A 70 -11.80 -8.27 4.10
CA GLN A 70 -12.39 -9.61 4.31
C GLN A 70 -11.91 -10.29 5.60
N CYS A 71 -10.78 -9.85 6.15
CA CYS A 71 -10.28 -10.39 7.40
C CYS A 71 -11.14 -9.91 8.58
N PRO A 72 -11.19 -10.67 9.68
CA PRO A 72 -11.70 -10.15 10.95
C PRO A 72 -10.99 -8.84 11.30
N VAL A 73 -11.73 -7.88 11.85
CA VAL A 73 -11.30 -6.48 12.06
C VAL A 73 -9.86 -6.38 12.60
N GLY A 74 -9.01 -5.67 11.85
CA GLY A 74 -7.66 -5.26 12.29
C GLY A 74 -6.49 -6.08 11.71
N GLU A 75 -6.72 -6.95 10.72
CA GLU A 75 -5.60 -7.62 10.04
C GLU A 75 -4.98 -6.69 8.99
N LEU A 76 -3.78 -6.21 9.32
CA LEU A 76 -2.98 -5.32 8.49
C LEU A 76 -2.12 -6.12 7.52
N THR A 77 -2.05 -5.66 6.27
CA THR A 77 -1.21 -6.25 5.23
C THR A 77 -0.48 -5.18 4.43
N LEU A 78 0.74 -5.48 3.99
CA LEU A 78 1.42 -4.68 2.95
C LEU A 78 1.19 -5.23 1.55
N GLU A 79 1.06 -6.54 1.44
CA GLU A 79 0.79 -7.19 0.18
C GLU A 79 -0.71 -7.26 0.04
N TYR A 80 -1.28 -6.37 -0.77
CA TYR A 80 -2.71 -6.38 -1.04
C TYR A 80 -2.98 -6.23 -2.52
N GLN A 81 -4.15 -6.71 -2.93
CA GLN A 81 -4.70 -6.46 -4.24
C GLN A 81 -6.07 -5.82 -4.11
N ILE A 82 -6.39 -4.89 -5.00
CA ILE A 82 -7.71 -4.28 -5.09
C ILE A 82 -8.52 -5.06 -6.12
N VAL A 83 -9.56 -5.75 -5.68
CA VAL A 83 -10.49 -6.52 -6.52
C VAL A 83 -11.88 -5.94 -6.34
N GLU A 84 -12.48 -5.43 -7.42
CA GLU A 84 -13.82 -4.81 -7.39
C GLU A 84 -13.98 -3.68 -6.35
N GLY A 85 -12.90 -2.99 -6.01
CA GLY A 85 -12.87 -1.92 -5.01
C GLY A 85 -12.67 -2.40 -3.57
N THR A 86 -12.46 -3.69 -3.36
CA THR A 86 -12.15 -4.31 -2.07
C THR A 86 -10.66 -4.58 -1.95
N ILE A 87 -10.07 -4.24 -0.80
CA ILE A 87 -8.67 -4.50 -0.46
C ILE A 87 -8.56 -5.90 0.14
N LEU A 88 -7.80 -6.78 -0.52
CA LEU A 88 -7.61 -8.17 -0.10
C LEU A 88 -6.15 -8.46 0.21
N CYS A 89 -5.90 -9.09 1.36
CA CYS A 89 -4.60 -9.71 1.64
C CYS A 89 -4.39 -10.95 0.77
N PRO A 90 -3.16 -11.51 0.68
CA PRO A 90 -2.88 -12.63 -0.21
C PRO A 90 -3.68 -13.88 0.18
N SER A 91 -3.92 -14.09 1.49
CA SER A 91 -4.71 -15.22 1.98
C SER A 91 -6.18 -15.14 1.52
N CYS A 92 -6.82 -13.97 1.65
CA CYS A 92 -8.20 -13.80 1.20
C CYS A 92 -8.33 -13.79 -0.32
N LEU A 93 -7.30 -13.32 -1.02
CA LEU A 93 -7.24 -13.37 -2.48
C LEU A 93 -7.20 -14.83 -2.99
N ASP A 94 -6.33 -15.67 -2.41
CA ASP A 94 -6.25 -17.09 -2.75
C ASP A 94 -7.56 -17.84 -2.45
N GLU A 95 -8.28 -17.44 -1.39
CA GLU A 95 -9.60 -17.97 -1.08
C GLU A 95 -10.68 -17.56 -2.09
N GLN A 96 -10.64 -16.34 -2.64
CA GLN A 96 -11.54 -15.97 -3.74
C GLN A 96 -11.27 -16.78 -5.01
N VAL A 97 -10.01 -17.08 -5.30
CA VAL A 97 -9.66 -18.03 -6.38
C VAL A 97 -10.25 -19.41 -6.08
N SER A 98 -10.38 -19.77 -4.80
CA SER A 98 -10.90 -21.07 -4.38
C SER A 98 -12.41 -21.26 -4.57
N VAL A 99 -13.20 -20.19 -4.68
CA VAL A 99 -14.62 -20.29 -5.06
C VAL A 99 -14.69 -20.52 -6.57
N GLY A 100 -14.68 -21.80 -6.95
CA GLY A 100 -14.50 -22.24 -8.34
C GLY A 100 -13.11 -22.81 -8.65
N ALA A 101 -12.17 -22.85 -7.71
CA ALA A 101 -10.93 -23.58 -7.92
C ALA A 101 -11.19 -25.08 -7.90
N VAL A 102 -10.50 -25.73 -8.83
CA VAL A 102 -10.36 -27.17 -8.90
C VAL A 102 -9.12 -27.54 -8.09
N TRP A 103 -9.30 -28.28 -6.98
CA TRP A 103 -8.19 -28.76 -6.16
C TRP A 103 -8.06 -30.28 -6.27
N GLU A 104 -6.83 -30.79 -6.28
CA GLU A 104 -6.58 -32.23 -6.26
C GLU A 104 -6.72 -32.75 -4.83
N ASP A 105 -7.65 -33.68 -4.62
CA ASP A 105 -7.85 -34.35 -3.35
C ASP A 105 -6.64 -35.27 -3.07
N PRO A 106 -5.88 -35.06 -1.98
CA PRO A 106 -4.68 -35.85 -1.70
C PRO A 106 -4.98 -37.33 -1.36
N ASP A 107 -6.19 -37.65 -0.94
CA ASP A 107 -6.59 -39.01 -0.60
C ASP A 107 -7.10 -39.79 -1.82
N THR A 108 -7.62 -39.09 -2.84
CA THR A 108 -8.26 -39.74 -3.99
C THR A 108 -7.62 -39.42 -5.34
N GLY A 109 -6.76 -38.40 -5.42
CA GLY A 109 -6.18 -37.88 -6.67
C GLY A 109 -7.20 -37.26 -7.62
N PHE A 110 -8.45 -37.05 -7.18
CA PHE A 110 -9.50 -36.47 -8.00
C PHE A 110 -9.63 -34.97 -7.76
N PHE A 111 -9.81 -34.25 -8.87
CA PHE A 111 -10.07 -32.84 -8.90
C PHE A 111 -11.49 -32.52 -8.41
N ARG A 112 -11.62 -31.76 -7.31
CA ARG A 112 -12.91 -31.37 -6.72
C ARG A 112 -13.14 -29.87 -6.87
N TYR A 113 -14.41 -29.49 -7.03
CA TYR A 113 -14.86 -28.11 -6.95
C TYR A 113 -15.17 -27.74 -5.49
N ARG A 114 -14.77 -26.55 -5.08
CA ARG A 114 -15.21 -25.97 -3.80
C ARG A 114 -16.55 -25.25 -4.05
N GLU A 115 -17.62 -25.76 -3.44
CA GLU A 115 -18.95 -25.14 -3.42
C GLU A 115 -19.01 -23.98 -2.42
#